data_AF-A0A6S7JNU4-F1
#
_entry.id   AF-A0A6S7JNU4-F1
#
_cell.length_a   1.000
_cell.length_b   1.000
_cell.length_c   1.000
_cell.angle_alpha   90.00
_cell.angle_beta   90.00
_cell.angle_gamma   90.00
#
_symmetry.space_group_name_H-M   'P 1'
#
loop_
_entity.id
_entity.type
_entity.pdbx_description
1 polymer ?
#
loop_
_entity_poly.entity_id
_entity_poly.type
_entity_poly.pdbx_seq_one_letter_code
_entity_poly.pdbx_strand_id
1 'polypeptide(L)'
;MNSNQLITTPTRLTDTSESLITSTSHLVNENGVMDTTKSDHLPVYAVLYTKQPKPPPQYILMRSCKDYDDERFTAQLASRSEELVSIFSDSNVNSKLDKFNNVLLTTLAVHAPVRIIKKPFLSLYHHRYKKPNAPQRSTPPSLQTNTRCRRLESI
;
A
#
# COMPACT_ATOMS: atom_id res chain seq x y z
N MET A 1 24.41 30.92 -29.49
CA MET A 1 24.68 29.49 -29.21
C MET A 1 24.90 29.36 -27.71
N ASN A 2 23.98 28.74 -26.98
CA ASN A 2 24.20 28.42 -25.56
C ASN A 2 23.71 27.00 -25.33
N SER A 3 24.63 26.05 -25.46
CA SER A 3 24.40 24.63 -25.16
C SER A 3 25.24 24.33 -23.93
N ASN A 4 24.61 24.16 -22.77
CA ASN A 4 25.30 23.91 -21.51
C ASN A 4 25.88 22.50 -21.55
N GLN A 5 27.14 22.40 -21.99
CA GLN A 5 27.89 21.16 -22.08
C GLN A 5 28.37 20.73 -20.68
N LEU A 6 27.85 19.61 -20.16
CA LEU A 6 28.13 19.13 -18.80
C LEU A 6 29.44 18.34 -18.69
N ILE A 7 29.90 17.73 -19.77
CA ILE A 7 31.14 16.96 -19.81
C ILE A 7 32.18 17.83 -20.48
N THR A 8 33.30 18.07 -19.79
CA THR A 8 34.41 18.89 -20.31
C THR A 8 35.56 18.06 -20.85
N THR A 9 35.54 16.75 -20.61
CA THR A 9 36.62 15.82 -21.01
C THR A 9 36.35 15.23 -22.39
N PRO A 10 37.34 15.17 -23.30
CA PRO A 10 37.16 14.60 -24.63
C PRO A 10 36.59 13.17 -24.58
N THR A 11 35.59 12.92 -25.43
CA THR A 11 34.87 11.64 -25.48
C THR A 11 35.24 10.82 -26.72
N ARG A 12 36.04 11.38 -27.61
CA ARG A 12 36.63 10.69 -28.76
C ARG A 12 38.12 10.98 -28.79
N LEU A 13 38.93 9.92 -28.76
CA LEU A 13 40.38 9.97 -28.81
C LEU A 13 40.83 9.23 -30.07
N THR A 14 41.54 9.93 -30.94
CA THR A 14 42.19 9.37 -32.13
C THR A 14 43.69 9.65 -32.02
N ASP A 15 44.52 8.93 -32.78
CA ASP A 15 45.99 9.10 -32.77
C ASP A 15 46.45 10.55 -33.02
N THR A 16 45.59 11.38 -33.62
CA THR A 16 45.90 12.76 -34.03
C THR A 16 44.99 13.82 -33.43
N SER A 17 43.89 13.45 -32.75
CA SER A 17 42.93 14.44 -32.23
C SER A 17 42.07 13.94 -31.08
N GLU A 18 41.70 14.87 -30.21
CA GLU A 18 40.75 14.70 -29.12
C GLU A 18 39.52 15.58 -29.37
N SER A 19 38.32 15.02 -29.27
CA SER A 19 37.08 15.78 -29.51
C SER A 19 35.95 15.39 -28.55
N LEU A 20 35.07 16.36 -28.29
CA LEU A 20 33.97 16.28 -27.33
C LEU A 20 32.64 16.41 -28.08
N ILE A 21 31.80 15.36 -28.06
CA ILE A 21 30.61 15.25 -28.94
C ILE A 21 29.32 15.01 -28.13
N THR A 22 29.23 15.53 -26.90
CA THR A 22 28.07 15.27 -26.03
C THR A 22 27.18 16.50 -25.84
N SER A 23 25.87 16.34 -26.03
CA SER A 23 24.82 17.28 -25.59
C SER A 23 24.17 16.75 -24.30
N THR A 24 23.89 17.64 -23.35
CA THR A 24 23.51 17.21 -21.99
C THR A 24 22.31 17.98 -21.42
N SER A 25 21.57 17.31 -20.53
CA SER A 25 20.32 17.77 -19.91
C SER A 25 20.57 18.26 -18.47
N HIS A 26 19.78 19.24 -18.00
CA HIS A 26 19.89 19.82 -16.65
C HIS A 26 19.58 18.85 -15.49
N LEU A 27 19.19 17.61 -15.76
CA LEU A 27 18.79 16.60 -14.76
C LEU A 27 19.95 15.72 -14.27
N VAL A 28 21.16 15.95 -14.75
CA VAL A 28 22.35 15.14 -14.46
C VAL A 28 23.02 15.64 -13.19
N ASN A 29 23.17 14.76 -12.20
CA ASN A 29 23.83 15.08 -10.93
C ASN A 29 25.33 14.81 -10.97
N GLU A 30 25.74 13.70 -11.56
CA GLU A 30 27.14 13.36 -11.79
C GLU A 30 27.31 12.89 -13.24
N ASN A 31 28.46 13.18 -13.82
CA ASN A 31 28.80 12.72 -15.16
C ASN A 31 30.29 12.42 -15.24
N GLY A 32 30.69 11.68 -16.26
CA GLY A 32 32.09 11.43 -16.51
C GLY A 32 32.33 10.57 -17.74
N VAL A 33 33.61 10.37 -18.01
CA VAL A 33 34.12 9.57 -19.13
C VAL A 33 34.83 8.35 -18.54
N MET A 34 34.52 7.16 -19.05
CA MET A 34 35.19 5.93 -18.65
C MET A 34 36.36 5.67 -19.59
N ASP A 35 37.55 5.48 -19.01
CA ASP A 35 38.73 5.14 -19.79
C ASP A 35 38.66 3.68 -20.24
N THR A 36 38.57 3.48 -21.56
CA THR A 36 38.53 2.15 -22.16
C THR A 36 39.53 2.08 -23.31
N THR A 37 40.37 1.05 -23.31
CA THR A 37 41.52 0.93 -24.22
C THR A 37 41.21 0.30 -25.57
N LYS A 38 39.92 0.10 -25.91
CA LYS A 38 39.51 -0.73 -27.07
C LYS A 38 38.68 0.01 -28.13
N SER A 39 38.36 1.28 -27.93
CA SER A 39 37.62 2.11 -28.89
C SER A 39 38.22 3.52 -28.96
N ASP A 40 38.14 4.13 -30.13
CA ASP A 40 38.41 5.55 -30.36
C ASP A 40 37.33 6.46 -29.74
N HIS A 41 36.26 5.88 -29.22
CA HIS A 41 35.22 6.55 -28.45
C HIS A 41 35.26 6.09 -26.99
N LEU A 42 35.40 7.04 -26.07
CA LEU A 42 35.30 6.78 -24.65
C LEU A 42 33.83 6.78 -24.21
N PRO A 43 33.34 5.72 -23.54
CA PRO A 43 32.01 5.69 -22.97
C PRO A 43 31.80 6.81 -21.98
N VAL A 44 30.61 7.39 -22.01
CA VAL A 44 30.18 8.48 -21.12
C VAL A 44 29.10 7.95 -20.20
N TYR A 45 29.15 8.34 -18.93
CA TYR A 45 28.07 8.07 -17.98
C TYR A 45 27.46 9.37 -17.43
N ALA A 46 26.20 9.25 -17.02
CA ALA A 46 25.47 10.27 -16.30
C ALA A 46 24.63 9.61 -15.20
N VAL A 47 24.72 10.12 -13.98
CA VAL A 47 23.90 9.71 -12.84
C VAL A 47 22.76 10.70 -12.70
N LEU A 48 21.53 10.18 -12.78
CA LEU A 48 20.31 10.95 -12.57
C LEU A 48 19.69 10.54 -11.24
N TYR A 49 19.49 11.50 -10.32
CA TYR A 49 18.66 11.27 -9.15
C TYR A 49 17.19 11.44 -9.52
N THR A 50 16.54 10.33 -9.86
CA THR A 50 15.10 10.31 -10.08
C THR A 50 14.39 10.02 -8.75
N LYS A 51 13.32 10.76 -8.46
CA LYS A 51 12.43 10.39 -7.36
C LYS A 51 11.76 9.07 -7.74
N GLN A 52 11.80 8.08 -6.86
CA GLN A 52 11.02 6.86 -7.08
C GLN A 52 9.54 7.23 -7.27
N PRO A 53 8.86 6.70 -8.29
CA PRO A 53 7.44 6.88 -8.45
C PRO A 53 6.72 6.44 -7.17
N LYS A 54 5.81 7.26 -6.66
CA LYS A 54 4.97 6.85 -5.55
C LYS A 54 4.13 5.65 -6.02
N PRO A 55 4.06 4.55 -5.26
CA PRO A 55 3.18 3.46 -5.63
C PRO A 55 1.73 3.96 -5.64
N PRO A 56 0.85 3.33 -6.43
CA PRO A 56 -0.55 3.70 -6.47
C PRO A 56 -1.16 3.60 -5.07
N PRO A 57 -2.10 4.49 -4.72
CA PRO A 57 -2.75 4.46 -3.42
C PRO A 57 -3.47 3.13 -3.22
N GLN A 58 -3.25 2.50 -2.07
CA GLN A 58 -3.99 1.31 -1.69
C GLN A 58 -5.22 1.71 -0.88
N TYR A 59 -6.35 1.06 -1.18
CA TYR A 59 -7.60 1.25 -0.47
C TYR A 59 -7.97 -0.04 0.27
N ILE A 60 -8.67 0.09 1.39
CA ILE A 60 -9.30 -1.02 2.09
C ILE A 60 -10.77 -0.73 2.31
N LEU A 61 -11.58 -1.78 2.23
CA LEU A 61 -12.96 -1.76 2.69
C LEU A 61 -13.00 -2.14 4.16
N MET A 62 -13.70 -1.36 4.96
CA MET A 62 -13.90 -1.61 6.38
C MET A 62 -15.26 -1.10 6.81
N ARG A 63 -15.94 -1.79 7.73
CA ARG A 63 -17.15 -1.24 8.36
C ARG A 63 -16.79 -0.15 9.37
N SER A 64 -17.51 0.96 9.31
CA SER A 64 -17.33 2.09 10.21
C SER A 64 -18.06 1.85 11.51
N CYS A 65 -17.33 1.67 12.61
CA CYS A 65 -17.90 1.56 13.95
C CYS A 65 -17.92 2.89 14.73
N LYS A 66 -17.75 4.04 14.04
CA LYS A 66 -17.65 5.35 14.68
C LYS A 66 -18.88 5.69 15.53
N ASP A 67 -20.06 5.37 15.01
CA ASP A 67 -21.35 5.66 15.61
C ASP A 67 -22.12 4.36 15.90
N TYR A 68 -21.37 3.25 16.10
CA TYR A 68 -21.96 1.95 16.36
C TYR A 68 -22.48 1.89 17.79
N ASP A 69 -23.74 1.51 17.92
CA ASP A 69 -24.47 1.33 19.17
C ASP A 69 -24.92 -0.14 19.21
N ASP A 70 -24.38 -0.90 20.17
CA ASP A 70 -24.61 -2.33 20.31
C ASP A 70 -26.03 -2.66 20.77
N GLU A 71 -26.61 -1.85 21.65
CA GLU A 71 -27.99 -2.00 22.09
C GLU A 71 -28.95 -1.80 20.92
N ARG A 72 -28.75 -0.75 20.11
CA ARG A 72 -29.58 -0.48 18.92
C ARG A 72 -29.43 -1.55 17.85
N PHE A 73 -28.21 -2.02 17.61
CA PHE A 73 -27.97 -3.13 16.68
C PHE A 73 -28.69 -4.39 17.15
N THR A 74 -28.56 -4.73 18.43
CA THR A 74 -29.18 -5.94 19.02
C THR A 74 -30.69 -5.83 19.01
N ALA A 75 -31.26 -4.67 19.36
CA ALA A 75 -32.69 -4.42 19.32
C ALA A 75 -33.28 -4.57 17.90
N GLN A 76 -32.60 -4.01 16.89
CA GLN A 76 -33.03 -4.16 15.49
C GLN A 76 -32.86 -5.59 14.97
N LEU A 77 -31.84 -6.32 15.43
CA LEU A 77 -31.71 -7.73 15.08
C LEU A 77 -32.81 -8.58 15.74
N ALA A 78 -33.14 -8.29 17.00
CA ALA A 78 -34.21 -8.96 17.74
C ALA A 78 -35.60 -8.69 17.14
N SER A 79 -35.85 -7.47 16.65
CA SER A 79 -37.10 -7.14 15.96
C SER A 79 -37.28 -7.91 14.64
N ARG A 80 -36.21 -8.52 14.12
CA ARG A 80 -36.22 -9.35 12.90
C ARG A 80 -36.06 -10.84 13.22
N SER A 81 -36.29 -11.23 14.47
CA SER A 81 -36.18 -12.62 14.93
C SER A 81 -37.09 -13.56 14.15
N GLU A 82 -38.29 -13.14 13.76
CA GLU A 82 -39.19 -13.97 12.95
C GLU A 82 -38.60 -14.32 11.57
N GLU A 83 -37.96 -13.34 10.90
CA GLU A 83 -37.25 -13.58 9.63
C GLU A 83 -36.12 -14.61 9.83
N LEU A 84 -35.39 -14.51 10.93
CA LEU A 84 -34.31 -15.45 11.28
C LEU A 84 -34.83 -16.84 11.63
N VAL A 85 -35.95 -16.95 12.35
CA VAL A 85 -36.57 -18.24 12.68
C VAL A 85 -37.13 -18.91 11.42
N SER A 86 -37.65 -18.13 10.47
CA SER A 86 -38.18 -18.65 9.20
C SER A 86 -37.13 -19.41 8.36
N ILE A 87 -35.84 -19.19 8.61
CA ILE A 87 -34.73 -19.93 7.98
C ILE A 87 -34.85 -21.42 8.23
N PHE A 88 -35.28 -21.83 9.42
CA PHE A 88 -35.40 -23.25 9.76
C PHE A 88 -36.52 -23.96 8.99
N SER A 89 -37.51 -23.19 8.52
CA SER A 89 -38.66 -23.70 7.76
C SER A 89 -38.37 -23.88 6.27
N ASP A 90 -37.30 -23.30 5.73
CA ASP A 90 -36.94 -23.51 4.32
C ASP A 90 -36.37 -24.91 4.09
N SER A 91 -36.60 -25.46 2.90
CA SER A 91 -36.00 -26.73 2.45
C SER A 91 -34.64 -26.52 1.75
N ASN A 92 -34.45 -25.38 1.08
CA ASN A 92 -33.27 -25.09 0.29
C ASN A 92 -32.18 -24.39 1.11
N VAL A 93 -30.97 -24.97 1.14
CA VAL A 93 -29.80 -24.44 1.88
C VAL A 93 -29.37 -23.06 1.39
N ASN A 94 -29.43 -22.78 0.08
CA ASN A 94 -29.06 -21.47 -0.46
C ASN A 94 -30.03 -20.40 0.04
N SER A 95 -31.34 -20.69 0.02
CA SER A 95 -32.36 -19.78 0.52
C SER A 95 -32.18 -19.45 2.01
N LYS A 96 -31.75 -20.45 2.81
CA LYS A 96 -31.41 -20.24 4.23
C LYS A 96 -30.26 -19.25 4.39
N LEU A 97 -29.18 -19.48 3.64
CA LEU A 97 -28.00 -18.62 3.67
C LEU A 97 -28.35 -17.20 3.21
N ASP A 98 -29.15 -17.07 2.15
CA ASP A 98 -29.57 -15.78 1.62
C ASP A 98 -30.41 -15.01 2.63
N LYS A 99 -31.38 -15.65 3.29
CA LYS A 99 -32.17 -15.02 4.36
C LYS A 99 -31.29 -14.57 5.53
N PHE A 100 -30.39 -15.42 5.99
CA PHE A 100 -29.44 -15.07 7.06
C PHE A 100 -28.59 -13.85 6.68
N ASN A 101 -27.95 -13.92 5.51
CA ASN A 101 -27.09 -12.85 5.01
C ASN A 101 -27.87 -11.56 4.81
N ASN A 102 -29.09 -11.64 4.27
CA ASN A 102 -29.94 -10.47 4.10
C ASN A 102 -30.24 -9.79 5.43
N VAL A 103 -30.70 -10.54 6.44
CA VAL A 103 -31.00 -9.96 7.77
C VAL A 103 -29.75 -9.34 8.38
N LEU A 104 -28.65 -10.09 8.43
CA LEU A 104 -27.41 -9.65 9.06
C LEU A 104 -26.78 -8.45 8.34
N LEU A 105 -26.59 -8.54 7.02
CA LEU A 105 -25.86 -7.53 6.24
C LEU A 105 -26.63 -6.23 6.12
N THR A 106 -27.96 -6.26 6.00
CA THR A 106 -28.78 -5.04 5.96
C THR A 106 -28.80 -4.36 7.33
N THR A 107 -28.90 -5.11 8.42
CA THR A 107 -28.78 -4.57 9.79
C THR A 107 -27.39 -3.96 10.01
N LEU A 108 -26.33 -4.65 9.60
CA LEU A 108 -24.97 -4.12 9.65
C LEU A 108 -24.77 -2.89 8.74
N ALA A 109 -25.47 -2.78 7.62
CA ALA A 109 -25.35 -1.62 6.74
C ALA A 109 -25.89 -0.34 7.40
N VAL A 110 -26.92 -0.46 8.23
CA VAL A 110 -27.49 0.64 9.01
C VAL A 110 -26.53 1.08 10.13
N HIS A 111 -26.05 0.13 10.93
CA HIS A 111 -25.30 0.43 12.16
C HIS A 111 -23.78 0.53 11.98
N ALA A 112 -23.23 -0.17 10.98
CA ALA A 112 -21.80 -0.24 10.72
C ALA A 112 -21.54 -0.23 9.20
N PRO A 113 -21.80 0.90 8.51
CA PRO A 113 -21.73 0.98 7.05
C PRO A 113 -20.31 0.73 6.55
N VAL A 114 -20.19 0.11 5.36
CA VAL A 114 -18.90 -0.09 4.70
C VAL A 114 -18.35 1.25 4.23
N ARG A 115 -17.08 1.51 4.54
CA ARG A 115 -16.33 2.69 4.09
C ARG A 115 -15.03 2.26 3.43
N ILE A 116 -14.62 3.06 2.45
CA ILE A 116 -13.32 2.92 1.80
C ILE A 116 -12.33 3.81 2.54
N ILE A 117 -11.26 3.22 3.04
CA ILE A 117 -10.19 3.94 3.71
C ILE A 117 -8.92 3.82 2.88
N LYS A 118 -8.31 4.97 2.58
CA LYS A 118 -6.98 5.01 1.95
C LYS A 118 -5.94 4.56 2.98
N LYS A 119 -5.20 3.50 2.68
CA LYS A 119 -4.08 3.08 3.52
C LYS A 119 -3.01 4.19 3.52
N PRO A 120 -2.60 4.70 4.69
CA PRO A 120 -1.46 5.60 4.75
C PRO A 120 -0.20 4.83 4.33
N PHE A 121 0.63 5.48 3.51
CA PHE A 121 1.86 4.92 2.93
C PHE A 121 2.80 4.28 3.97
N LEU A 122 2.81 4.80 5.21
CA LEU A 122 3.60 4.28 6.34
C LEU A 122 3.23 2.85 6.77
N SER A 123 2.01 2.38 6.49
CA SER A 123 1.59 1.03 6.87
C SER A 123 2.25 -0.08 6.02
N LEU A 124 2.79 0.26 4.85
CA LEU A 124 3.49 -0.68 3.97
C LEU A 124 4.92 -0.99 4.45
N TYR A 125 5.54 -0.08 5.21
CA TYR A 125 6.90 -0.26 5.71
C TYR A 125 6.99 -1.23 6.89
N HIS A 126 5.97 -1.25 7.77
CA HIS A 126 5.99 -2.11 8.95
C HIS A 126 5.87 -3.61 8.63
N HIS A 127 5.36 -3.98 7.44
CA HIS A 127 5.23 -5.39 7.10
C HIS A 127 6.51 -6.00 6.49
N ARG A 128 7.39 -5.18 5.89
CA ARG A 128 8.65 -5.66 5.28
C ARG A 128 9.87 -5.61 6.19
N TYR A 129 9.77 -4.96 7.35
CA TYR A 129 10.86 -4.90 8.33
C TYR A 129 10.37 -5.34 9.72
N LYS A 130 9.99 -6.63 9.85
CA LYS A 130 10.14 -7.30 11.15
C LYS A 130 11.66 -7.42 11.39
N LYS A 131 12.22 -6.52 12.21
CA LYS A 131 13.58 -6.69 12.74
C LYS A 131 13.65 -8.04 13.46
N PRO A 132 14.67 -8.88 13.22
CA PRO A 132 14.89 -10.05 14.05
C PRO A 132 15.31 -9.59 15.46
N ASN A 133 14.54 -10.04 16.45
CA ASN A 133 14.84 -10.16 17.88
C ASN A 133 15.43 -8.93 18.60
N ALA A 134 14.55 -8.22 19.32
CA ALA A 134 14.94 -7.48 20.53
C ALA A 134 14.47 -8.29 21.77
N PRO A 135 15.29 -8.40 22.84
CA PRO A 135 14.98 -9.23 24.00
C PRO A 135 13.77 -8.69 24.78
N GLN A 136 12.85 -9.59 25.13
CA GLN A 136 11.65 -9.30 25.90
C GLN A 136 12.01 -8.91 27.33
N ARG A 137 11.62 -7.70 27.75
CA ARG A 137 11.61 -7.31 29.16
C ARG A 137 10.23 -7.65 29.73
N SER A 138 10.18 -8.59 30.66
CA SER A 138 8.96 -9.02 31.34
C SER A 138 8.32 -7.85 32.10
N THR A 139 7.03 -7.62 31.87
CA THR A 139 6.18 -6.78 32.72
C THR A 139 4.97 -7.61 33.18
N PRO A 140 4.49 -7.43 34.43
CA PRO A 140 3.45 -8.28 35.01
C PRO A 140 2.03 -7.92 34.54
N PRO A 141 1.03 -8.80 34.74
CA PRO A 141 -0.25 -8.71 34.08
C PRO A 141 -1.19 -7.76 34.83
N SER A 142 -1.56 -6.64 34.20
CA SER A 142 -2.73 -5.85 34.58
C SER A 142 -3.80 -5.94 33.50
N LEU A 143 -4.99 -6.39 33.92
CA LEU A 143 -6.25 -6.52 33.21
C LEU A 143 -6.38 -5.79 31.86
N GLN A 144 -6.48 -6.58 30.78
CA GLN A 144 -6.91 -6.09 29.47
C GLN A 144 -8.43 -6.18 29.34
N THR A 145 -9.13 -5.05 29.38
CA THR A 145 -10.46 -4.93 28.77
C THR A 145 -10.27 -4.89 27.25
N ASN A 146 -10.31 -6.07 26.62
CA ASN A 146 -10.20 -6.21 25.16
C ASN A 146 -11.55 -5.93 24.49
N THR A 147 -11.83 -4.67 24.17
CA THR A 147 -12.85 -4.33 23.16
C THR A 147 -12.12 -3.88 21.89
N ARG A 148 -11.52 -4.85 21.19
CA ARG A 148 -10.92 -4.62 19.87
C ARG A 148 -11.69 -5.46 18.86
N CYS A 149 -12.64 -4.84 18.16
CA CYS A 149 -13.29 -5.42 16.99
C CYS A 149 -12.19 -5.92 16.04
N ARG A 150 -12.03 -7.25 15.99
CA ARG A 150 -11.07 -7.88 15.08
C ARG A 150 -11.59 -7.76 13.67
N ARG A 151 -10.64 -7.48 12.78
CA ARG A 151 -10.74 -7.58 11.33
C ARG A 151 -11.30 -8.96 10.97
N LEU A 152 -12.51 -9.00 10.43
CA LEU A 152 -13.01 -10.17 9.71
C LEU A 152 -12.30 -10.16 8.35
N GLU A 153 -11.25 -10.97 8.24
CA GLU A 153 -10.72 -11.34 6.92
C GLU A 153 -11.71 -12.34 6.29
N SER A 154 -11.98 -12.15 5.01
CA SER A 154 -13.04 -12.83 4.25
C SER A 154 -12.92 -14.35 4.31
N ILE A 155 -14.06 -15.01 4.50
CA ILE A 155 -14.30 -16.39 4.03
C ILE A 155 -14.68 -16.29 2.55
#